data_AF-A0A353IML3-F1
#
_entry.id   AF-A0A353IML3-F1
#
_cell.length_a   1.000
_cell.length_b   1.000
_cell.length_c   1.000
_cell.angle_alpha   90.00
_cell.angle_beta   90.00
_cell.angle_gamma   90.00
#
_symmetry.space_group_name_H-M   'P 1'
#
loop_
_entity.id
_entity.type
_entity.pdbx_description
1 polymer ?
#
loop_
_entity_poly.entity_id
_entity_poly.type
_entity_poly.pdbx_seq_one_letter_code
_entity_poly.pdbx_strand_id
1 'polypeptide(L)' 'MRLTDGRFGVDVRYALSPSGQGARLDYAADLVLQSRLARILGVLFKPLTISILKRHMANLKRVAEEAAH' A
#
# COMPACT_ATOMS: atom_id res chain seq x y z
N MET A 1 -17.19 -23.46 -12.74
CA MET A 1 -16.97 -22.49 -11.63
C MET A 1 -15.58 -21.90 -11.81
N ARG A 2 -15.47 -20.70 -12.39
CA ARG A 2 -14.17 -20.06 -12.65
C ARG A 2 -13.64 -19.47 -11.35
N LEU A 3 -12.46 -19.91 -10.92
CA LEU A 3 -11.76 -19.44 -9.70
C LEU A 3 -11.22 -18.00 -9.83
N THR A 4 -11.51 -17.30 -10.93
CA THR A 4 -10.84 -16.04 -11.33
C THR A 4 -11.71 -14.79 -11.25
N ASP A 5 -12.99 -14.88 -10.88
CA ASP A 5 -13.85 -13.69 -10.73
C ASP A 5 -13.60 -12.94 -9.40
N GLY A 6 -12.58 -13.35 -8.63
CA GLY A 6 -12.15 -12.68 -7.42
C GLY A 6 -11.37 -11.41 -7.75
N ARG A 7 -12.06 -10.27 -7.80
CA ARG A 7 -11.41 -8.95 -7.89
C ARG A 7 -10.52 -8.75 -6.65
N PHE A 8 -9.20 -8.72 -6.86
CA PHE A 8 -8.20 -8.29 -5.88
C PHE A 8 -8.01 -6.79 -6.05
N GLY A 9 -8.41 -6.01 -5.05
CA GLY A 9 -8.21 -4.57 -5.01
C GLY A 9 -7.30 -4.17 -3.85
N VAL A 10 -6.47 -3.16 -4.06
CA VAL A 10 -5.70 -2.50 -3.01
C VAL A 10 -6.09 -1.04 -3.01
N ASP A 11 -6.81 -0.62 -1.97
CA ASP A 11 -7.15 0.78 -1.78
C ASP A 11 -6.06 1.41 -0.91
N VAL A 12 -5.35 2.38 -1.49
CA VAL A 12 -4.30 3.12 -0.78
C VAL A 12 -4.77 4.54 -0.56
N ARG A 13 -4.81 4.95 0.70
CA ARG A 13 -5.12 6.31 1.14
C ARG A 13 -3.85 6.93 1.68
N TYR A 14 -3.56 8.17 1.28
CA TYR A 14 -2.38 8.88 1.75
C TYR A 14 -2.73 10.34 2.07
N ALA A 15 -2.03 10.90 3.04
CA ALA A 15 -2.11 12.29 3.43
C ALA A 15 -0.70 12.85 3.58
N LEU A 16 -0.45 13.99 2.95
CA LEU A 16 0.81 14.71 3.06
C LEU A 16 0.60 15.92 3.97
N SER A 17 1.38 16.00 5.03
CA SER A 17 1.35 17.12 5.98
C SER A 17 2.73 17.78 6.09
N PRO A 18 2.81 19.11 6.27
CA PRO A 18 4.07 19.75 6.63
C PRO A 18 4.60 19.19 7.95
N SER A 19 5.91 18.97 8.06
CA SER A 19 6.55 18.48 9.28
C SER A 19 7.92 19.10 9.47
N GLY A 20 7.98 20.23 10.20
CA GLY A 20 9.23 20.92 10.49
C GLY A 20 10.02 21.26 9.22
N GLN A 21 11.21 20.66 9.07
CA GLN A 21 12.09 20.84 7.90
C GLN A 21 11.75 19.94 6.69
N GLY A 22 10.63 19.21 6.72
CA GLY A 22 10.24 18.31 5.64
C GLY A 22 8.74 18.08 5.56
N ALA A 23 8.35 16.97 4.94
CA ALA A 23 6.96 16.55 4.82
C ALA A 23 6.77 15.18 5.48
N ARG A 24 5.65 15.01 6.17
CA ARG A 24 5.20 13.73 6.71
C ARG A 24 4.15 13.14 5.77
N LEU A 25 4.41 11.91 5.32
CA LEU A 25 3.48 11.14 4.51
C LEU A 25 2.87 10.03 5.38
N ASP A 26 1.63 10.22 5.79
CA ASP A 26 0.85 9.16 6.44
C ASP A 26 0.09 8.39 5.36
N TYR A 27 0.13 7.06 5.42
CA TYR A 27 -0.58 6.21 4.46
C TYR A 27 -1.23 5.01 5.14
N ALA A 28 -2.36 4.59 4.58
CA ALA A 28 -3.07 3.39 4.94
C ALA A 28 -3.39 2.60 3.66
N ALA A 29 -3.24 1.29 3.73
CA ALA A 29 -3.57 0.41 2.61
C ALA A 29 -4.52 -0.68 3.08
N ASP A 30 -5.66 -0.77 2.42
CA ASP A 30 -6.70 -1.74 2.68
C ASP A 30 -6.79 -2.73 1.51
N LEU A 31 -6.78 -4.02 1.84
CA LEU A 31 -6.98 -5.08 0.85
C LEU A 31 -8.48 -5.33 0.69
N VAL A 32 -9.02 -5.01 -0.48
CA VAL A 32 -10.41 -5.30 -0.82
C VAL A 32 -10.48 -6.68 -1.46
N LEU A 33 -10.95 -7.64 -0.67
CA LEU A 33 -11.00 -9.06 -1.03
C LEU A 33 -12.45 -9.53 -1.00
N GLN A 34 -13.06 -9.72 -2.18
CA GLN A 34 -14.49 -10.01 -2.30
C GLN A 34 -14.91 -11.45 -1.92
N SER A 35 -13.97 -12.38 -1.73
CA SER A 35 -14.28 -13.79 -1.41
C SER A 35 -13.78 -14.24 -0.03
N ARG A 36 -14.48 -15.21 0.60
CA ARG A 36 -14.10 -15.80 1.89
C ARG A 36 -12.71 -16.46 1.85
N LEU A 37 -12.35 -17.07 0.71
CA LEU A 37 -11.01 -17.61 0.45
C LEU A 37 -9.96 -16.48 0.41
N ALA A 38 -10.31 -15.34 -0.20
CA ALA A 38 -9.42 -14.20 -0.24
C ALA A 38 -9.18 -13.59 1.15
N ARG A 39 -10.09 -13.69 2.12
CA ARG A 39 -9.85 -13.27 3.52
C ARG A 39 -8.73 -14.06 4.20
N ILE A 40 -8.63 -15.37 3.94
CA ILE A 40 -7.56 -16.24 4.44
C ILE A 40 -6.24 -15.89 3.76
N LEU A 41 -6.27 -15.71 2.44
CA LEU A 41 -5.11 -15.24 1.68
C LEU A 41 -4.66 -13.85 2.12
N GLY A 42 -5.57 -12.97 2.52
CA GLY A 42 -5.26 -11.65 3.05
C GLY A 42 -4.42 -11.71 4.33
N VAL A 43 -4.61 -12.71 5.20
CA VAL A 43 -3.76 -12.92 6.38
C VAL A 43 -2.38 -13.44 5.98
N LEU A 44 -2.32 -14.40 5.05
CA LEU A 44 -1.06 -15.00 4.58
C LEU A 44 -0.19 -14.01 3.77
N PHE A 45 -0.82 -13.16 2.96
CA PHE A 45 -0.13 -12.17 2.13
C PHE A 45 0.08 -10.82 2.82
N LYS A 46 -0.55 -10.56 3.97
CA LYS A 46 -0.33 -9.34 4.77
C LYS A 46 1.15 -8.95 4.91
N PRO A 47 2.09 -9.85 5.31
CA PRO A 47 3.50 -9.48 5.42
C PRO A 47 4.12 -9.12 4.06
N LEU A 48 3.72 -9.81 2.99
CA LEU A 48 4.19 -9.54 1.63
C LEU A 48 3.68 -8.18 1.12
N THR A 49 2.39 -7.89 1.31
CA THR A 49 1.78 -6.61 0.95
C THR A 49 2.44 -5.46 1.72
N ILE A 50 2.68 -5.61 3.03
CA ILE A 50 3.41 -4.62 3.83
C ILE A 50 4.83 -4.40 3.29
N SER A 51 5.55 -5.47 2.91
CA SER A 51 6.89 -5.35 2.34
C SER A 51 6.90 -4.59 1.00
N ILE A 52 5.92 -4.86 0.14
CA ILE A 52 5.76 -4.18 -1.14
C ILE A 52 5.42 -2.70 -0.93
N LEU A 53 4.46 -2.39 -0.06
CA LEU A 53 4.10 -1.02 0.31
C LEU A 53 5.29 -0.24 0.86
N LYS A 54 6.05 -0.83 1.81
CA LYS A 54 7.25 -0.18 2.35
C LYS A 54 8.28 0.15 1.27
N ARG A 55 8.50 -0.76 0.32
CA ARG A 55 9.41 -0.51 -0.82
C ARG A 55 8.92 0.61 -1.71
N HIS A 56 7.63 0.65 -2.04
CA HIS A 56 7.05 1.74 -2.82
C HIS A 56 7.15 3.08 -2.10
N MET A 57 6.90 3.12 -0.78
CA MET A 57 7.04 4.35 0.00
C MET A 57 8.49 4.82 0.10
N ALA A 58 9.46 3.91 0.23
CA ALA A 58 10.87 4.26 0.19
C ALA A 58 11.28 4.84 -1.17
N ASN A 59 10.79 4.25 -2.27
CA ASN A 59 11.01 4.78 -3.61
C ASN A 59 10.36 6.15 -3.80
N LEU A 60 9.13 6.34 -3.30
CA LEU A 60 8.43 7.63 -3.38
C LEU A 60 9.21 8.71 -2.63
N LYS A 61 9.71 8.39 -1.44
CA LYS A 61 10.58 9.29 -0.66
C LYS A 61 11.84 9.65 -1.45
N ARG A 62 12.55 8.66 -1.99
CA ARG A 62 13.78 8.88 -2.77
C ARG A 62 13.54 9.81 -3.96
N VAL A 63 12.48 9.56 -4.74
CA VAL A 63 12.14 10.40 -5.90
C VAL A 63 11.77 11.82 -5.47
N ALA A 64 11.06 11.98 -4.35
CA ALA A 64 10.70 13.29 -3.82
C ALA A 64 11.93 14.08 -3.32
N GLU A 65 12.89 13.41 -2.68
CA GLU A 65 14.16 14.02 -2.26
C GLU A 65 15.02 14.41 -3.47
N GLU A 66 15.10 13.54 -4.49
CA GLU A 66 15.82 13.83 -5.75
C GLU A 66 15.21 15.00 -6.52
N ALA A 67 13.88 15.15 -6.51
CA ALA A 67 13.19 16.25 -7.19
C ALA A 67 13.22 17.58 -6.41
N ALA A 68 13.56 17.55 -5.12
CA ALA A 68 13.69 18.73 -4.27
C ALA A 68 15.10 19.36 -4.32
N HIS A 69 16.05 18.67 -4.96
CA HIS A 69 17.41 19.12 -5.25
C HIS A 69 17.52 19.66 -6.68
#